data_AF-A0A9E4XJG3-F1
#
_entry.id   AF-A0A9E4XJG3-F1
#
_cell.length_a   1.000
_cell.length_b   1.000
_cell.length_c   1.000
_cell.angle_alpha   90.00
_cell.angle_beta   90.00
_cell.angle_gamma   90.00
#
_symmetry.space_group_name_H-M   'P 1'
#
loop_
_entity.id
_entity.type
_entity.pdbx_description
1 polymer ?
#
loop_
_entity_poly.entity_id
_entity_poly.type
_entity_poly.pdbx_seq_one_letter_code
_entity_poly.pdbx_strand_id
1 'polypeptide(L)'
;YVEDVLLCVRRPGWSTLLSARLASRNNSLRAVWMGWRADSELCSPVKTAANEIRIFVDHPPYSSDALDATPAYYEAFRAAVREFPNLKISVRQQHNDRIEDWYTGDATLNRSQYVRSAKIPWTTMVDAYRATDIFCITHEESAGLAVIEAAMSGARIYVPEKRFGRMFVSRGLFADTVPYSTFKFSADVGQTSNSIQELIVGDIRRGLDRAAVHKQVSQHHSWSEAAAIIDGELTRG
;
A
#
# COMPACT_ATOMS: atom_id res chain seq x y z
N TYR A 1 25.30 -7.82 -30.16
CA TYR A 1 24.36 -6.71 -29.97
C TYR A 1 23.95 -6.75 -28.51
N VAL A 2 24.39 -5.79 -27.70
CA VAL A 2 23.81 -5.61 -26.35
C VAL A 2 22.86 -4.44 -26.52
N GLU A 3 21.57 -4.73 -26.68
CA GLU A 3 20.58 -3.67 -26.61
C GLU A 3 20.56 -3.18 -25.16
N ASP A 4 20.89 -1.91 -24.93
CA ASP A 4 20.68 -1.32 -23.62
C ASP A 4 19.18 -1.17 -23.40
N VAL A 5 18.69 -1.81 -22.33
CA VAL A 5 17.29 -1.82 -21.96
C VAL A 5 17.14 -1.21 -20.58
N LEU A 6 16.28 -0.21 -20.48
CA LEU A 6 15.92 0.44 -19.23
C LEU A 6 14.63 -0.19 -18.68
N LEU A 7 14.73 -0.92 -17.58
CA LEU A 7 13.58 -1.48 -16.88
C LEU A 7 12.98 -0.42 -15.94
N CYS A 8 11.68 -0.16 -16.06
CA CYS A 8 11.00 0.92 -15.35
C CYS A 8 9.76 0.41 -14.60
N VAL A 9 9.66 0.74 -13.31
CA VAL A 9 8.43 0.48 -12.52
C VAL A 9 7.31 1.49 -12.78
N ARG A 10 7.65 2.66 -13.31
CA ARG A 10 6.70 3.69 -13.78
C ARG A 10 6.91 3.92 -15.26
N ARG A 11 5.85 4.20 -16.02
CA ARG A 11 6.00 4.58 -17.43
C ARG A 11 6.87 5.84 -17.51
N PRO A 12 8.05 5.78 -18.15
CA PRO A 12 8.89 6.97 -18.27
C PRO A 12 8.21 7.96 -19.21
N GLY A 13 8.20 9.24 -18.82
CA GLY A 13 7.83 10.30 -19.74
C GLY A 13 8.88 10.47 -20.84
N TRP A 14 8.51 11.16 -21.92
CA TRP A 14 9.43 11.44 -23.02
C TRP A 14 10.72 12.13 -22.56
N SER A 15 10.61 13.10 -21.66
CA SER A 15 11.76 13.81 -21.08
C SER A 15 12.70 12.87 -20.34
N THR A 16 12.18 11.99 -19.49
CA THR A 16 12.97 10.98 -18.76
C THR A 16 13.69 10.04 -19.71
N LEU A 17 13.00 9.55 -20.75
CA LEU A 17 13.60 8.67 -21.75
C LEU A 17 14.70 9.38 -22.56
N LEU A 18 14.46 10.63 -22.96
CA LEU A 18 15.46 11.43 -23.67
C LEU A 18 16.69 11.69 -22.81
N SER A 19 16.51 12.06 -21.54
CA SER A 19 17.63 12.23 -20.60
C SER A 19 18.42 10.95 -20.41
N ALA A 20 17.74 9.80 -20.30
CA ALA A 20 18.41 8.51 -20.19
C ALA A 20 19.24 8.18 -21.45
N ARG A 21 18.69 8.41 -22.65
CA ARG A 21 19.39 8.24 -23.94
C ARG A 21 20.62 9.11 -24.07
N LEU A 22 20.51 10.38 -23.68
CA LEU A 22 21.62 11.32 -23.71
C LEU A 22 22.72 10.92 -22.72
N ALA A 23 22.35 10.53 -21.49
CA ALA A 23 23.29 10.11 -20.45
C ALA A 23 24.03 8.81 -20.82
N SER A 24 23.33 7.85 -21.42
CA SER A 24 23.94 6.59 -21.90
C SER A 24 24.66 6.73 -23.25
N ARG A 25 24.52 7.88 -23.93
CA ARG A 25 24.96 8.10 -25.32
C ARG A 25 24.40 7.04 -26.28
N ASN A 26 23.21 6.53 -25.98
CA ASN A 26 22.55 5.48 -26.75
C ASN A 26 21.15 5.93 -27.18
N ASN A 27 21.02 6.34 -28.44
CA ASN A 27 19.73 6.78 -29.01
C ASN A 27 18.74 5.63 -29.22
N SER A 28 19.21 4.38 -29.27
CA SER A 28 18.38 3.19 -29.39
C SER A 28 18.02 2.58 -28.03
N LEU A 29 18.31 3.24 -26.90
CA LEU A 29 17.86 2.80 -25.57
C LEU A 29 16.34 2.56 -25.61
N ARG A 30 15.96 1.33 -25.30
CA ARG A 30 14.56 0.90 -25.16
C ARG A 30 14.18 0.96 -23.69
N ALA A 31 12.98 1.44 -23.39
CA ALA A 31 12.45 1.41 -22.03
C ALA A 31 11.30 0.42 -21.95
N VAL A 32 11.43 -0.55 -21.05
CA VAL A 32 10.41 -1.56 -20.77
C VAL A 32 9.75 -1.18 -19.44
N TRP A 33 8.46 -0.89 -19.49
CA TRP A 33 7.68 -0.62 -18.30
C TRP A 33 7.15 -1.93 -17.72
N MET A 34 7.69 -2.32 -16.58
CA MET A 34 7.32 -3.55 -15.87
C MET A 34 6.37 -3.32 -14.70
N GLY A 35 6.07 -2.06 -14.31
CA GLY A 35 5.20 -1.79 -13.17
C GLY A 35 5.84 -2.12 -11.80
N TRP A 36 5.09 -1.88 -10.72
CA TRP A 36 5.45 -2.38 -9.39
C TRP A 36 5.05 -3.84 -9.25
N ARG A 37 5.91 -4.63 -8.62
CA ARG A 37 5.78 -6.08 -8.46
C ARG A 37 6.13 -6.53 -7.05
N ALA A 38 5.55 -7.66 -6.64
CA ALA A 38 5.84 -8.34 -5.39
C ALA A 38 6.00 -9.85 -5.64
N ASP A 39 6.66 -10.52 -4.70
CA ASP A 39 6.77 -11.98 -4.72
C ASP A 39 5.43 -12.60 -4.27
N SER A 40 4.72 -13.28 -5.17
CA SER A 40 3.40 -13.84 -4.87
C SER A 40 3.46 -15.04 -3.92
N GLU A 41 4.59 -15.73 -3.80
CA GLU A 41 4.73 -16.87 -2.89
C GLU A 41 4.96 -16.37 -1.47
N LEU A 42 5.86 -15.39 -1.31
CA LEU A 42 6.21 -14.79 -0.03
C LEU A 42 5.12 -13.82 0.46
N CYS A 43 4.53 -13.00 -0.41
CA CYS A 43 3.41 -12.13 -0.09
C CYS A 43 2.06 -12.85 -0.30
N SER A 44 1.85 -13.98 0.37
CA SER A 44 0.61 -14.76 0.30
C SER A 44 -0.22 -14.64 1.59
N PRO A 45 -1.55 -14.53 1.52
CA PRO A 45 -2.40 -14.39 2.69
C PRO A 45 -2.26 -15.62 3.60
N VAL A 46 -2.01 -15.40 4.89
CA VAL A 46 -2.15 -16.43 5.92
C VAL A 46 -3.52 -16.33 6.59
N LYS A 47 -4.06 -17.48 7.02
CA LYS A 47 -5.34 -17.53 7.74
C LYS A 47 -5.26 -16.68 9.00
N THR A 48 -6.21 -15.75 9.11
CA THR A 48 -6.52 -15.03 10.34
C THR A 48 -7.56 -15.81 11.14
N ALA A 49 -7.68 -15.52 12.43
CA ALA A 49 -8.74 -16.13 13.24
C ALA A 49 -10.10 -15.64 12.75
N ALA A 50 -11.12 -16.52 12.74
CA ALA A 50 -12.44 -16.21 12.15
C ALA A 50 -13.15 -15.00 12.80
N ASN A 51 -12.78 -14.64 14.02
CA ASN A 51 -13.36 -13.55 14.79
C ASN A 51 -12.34 -12.42 15.06
N GLU A 52 -11.42 -12.21 14.12
CA GLU A 52 -10.41 -11.17 14.19
C GLU A 52 -10.29 -10.44 12.86
N ILE A 53 -10.21 -9.11 12.92
CA ILE A 53 -9.79 -8.26 11.79
C ILE A 53 -8.46 -7.61 12.18
N ARG A 54 -7.47 -7.79 11.31
CA ARG A 54 -6.12 -7.25 11.46
C ARG A 54 -5.92 -6.10 10.49
N ILE A 55 -5.62 -4.94 11.04
CA ILE A 55 -5.43 -3.70 10.31
C ILE A 55 -3.97 -3.29 10.42
N PHE A 56 -3.37 -2.92 9.30
CA PHE A 56 -2.02 -2.40 9.25
C PHE A 56 -2.04 -0.94 8.79
N VAL A 57 -1.57 -0.05 9.65
CA VAL A 57 -1.41 1.37 9.38
C VAL A 57 0.01 1.61 8.92
N ASP A 58 0.16 2.24 7.75
CA ASP A 58 1.45 2.57 7.19
C ASP A 58 2.22 3.56 8.10
N HIS A 59 3.48 3.78 7.77
CA HIS A 59 4.36 4.61 8.58
C HIS A 59 3.89 6.07 8.71
N PRO A 60 4.29 6.80 9.76
CA PRO A 60 4.10 8.24 9.86
C PRO A 60 4.80 9.00 8.72
N PRO A 61 4.40 10.24 8.41
CA PRO A 61 5.05 11.02 7.36
C PRO A 61 6.52 11.33 7.67
N TYR A 62 7.28 11.65 6.62
CA TYR A 62 8.69 12.08 6.74
C TYR A 62 8.83 13.48 7.35
N SER A 63 7.79 14.31 7.24
CA SER A 63 7.77 15.68 7.75
C SER A 63 6.55 15.90 8.64
N SER A 64 6.69 16.78 9.64
CA SER A 64 5.64 17.07 10.61
C SER A 64 4.52 17.96 10.07
N ASP A 65 4.73 18.62 8.93
CA ASP A 65 3.76 19.48 8.25
C ASP A 65 2.99 18.74 7.14
N ALA A 66 3.36 17.49 6.85
CA ALA A 66 2.66 16.68 5.86
C ALA A 66 1.25 16.31 6.34
N LEU A 67 0.35 16.10 5.38
CA LEU A 67 -0.99 15.58 5.67
C LEU A 67 -0.89 14.16 6.22
N ASP A 68 -1.54 13.90 7.35
CA ASP A 68 -1.50 12.62 8.04
C ASP A 68 -2.90 12.15 8.44
N ALA A 69 -3.33 11.02 7.86
CA ALA A 69 -4.61 10.37 8.17
C ALA A 69 -4.57 9.48 9.43
N THR A 70 -3.39 9.22 10.00
CA THR A 70 -3.19 8.34 11.16
C THR A 70 -4.12 8.67 12.34
N PRO A 71 -4.29 9.95 12.76
CA PRO A 71 -5.20 10.27 13.86
C PRO A 71 -6.65 9.87 13.59
N ALA A 72 -7.12 10.11 12.37
CA ALA A 72 -8.49 9.80 11.97
C ALA A 72 -8.74 8.28 11.88
N TYR A 73 -7.75 7.51 11.44
CA TYR A 73 -7.82 6.04 11.47
C TYR A 73 -8.05 5.53 12.89
N TYR A 74 -7.26 5.98 13.87
CA TYR A 74 -7.42 5.49 15.24
C TYR A 74 -8.74 5.88 15.87
N GLU A 75 -9.25 7.09 15.62
CA GLU A 75 -10.61 7.44 16.06
C GLU A 75 -11.67 6.54 15.45
N ALA A 76 -11.58 6.27 14.15
CA ALA A 76 -12.49 5.37 13.45
C ALA A 76 -12.40 3.93 13.98
N PHE A 77 -11.20 3.43 14.31
CA PHE A 77 -11.03 2.09 14.87
C PHE A 77 -11.60 1.99 16.28
N ARG A 78 -11.44 3.02 17.13
CA ARG A 78 -12.13 3.05 18.44
C ARG A 78 -13.64 2.97 18.28
N ALA A 79 -14.20 3.64 17.26
CA ALA A 79 -15.62 3.57 16.98
C ALA A 79 -16.05 2.20 16.44
N ALA A 80 -15.26 1.59 15.54
CA ALA A 80 -15.52 0.25 15.03
C ALA A 80 -15.48 -0.83 16.14
N VAL A 81 -14.55 -0.72 17.10
CA VAL A 81 -14.47 -1.63 18.25
C VAL A 81 -15.74 -1.56 19.11
N ARG A 82 -16.31 -0.36 19.29
CA ARG A 82 -17.60 -0.20 20.00
C ARG A 82 -18.78 -0.77 19.21
N GLU A 83 -18.77 -0.63 17.89
CA GLU A 83 -19.80 -1.16 17.00
C GLU A 83 -19.80 -2.70 16.95
N PHE A 84 -18.63 -3.32 17.03
CA PHE A 84 -18.45 -4.78 16.96
C PHE A 84 -17.82 -5.33 18.25
N PRO A 85 -18.52 -5.32 19.40
CA PRO A 85 -17.94 -5.69 20.70
C PRO A 85 -17.47 -7.15 20.79
N ASN A 86 -18.01 -8.02 19.92
CA ASN A 86 -17.63 -9.43 19.87
C ASN A 86 -16.51 -9.72 18.86
N LEU A 87 -16.08 -8.74 18.06
CA LEU A 87 -15.05 -8.92 17.04
C LEU A 87 -13.72 -8.34 17.54
N LYS A 88 -12.64 -9.13 17.47
CA LYS A 88 -11.31 -8.63 17.82
C LYS A 88 -10.77 -7.77 16.67
N ILE A 89 -10.67 -6.45 16.86
CA ILE A 89 -9.97 -5.57 15.92
C ILE A 89 -8.55 -5.34 16.43
N SER A 90 -7.56 -5.88 15.71
CA SER A 90 -6.14 -5.73 16.04
C SER A 90 -5.50 -4.77 15.07
N VAL A 91 -4.89 -3.70 15.57
CA VAL A 91 -4.28 -2.66 14.75
C VAL A 91 -2.77 -2.68 14.97
N ARG A 92 -2.01 -2.64 13.89
CA ARG A 92 -0.55 -2.51 13.90
C ARG A 92 -0.14 -1.29 13.13
N GLN A 93 0.93 -0.63 13.55
CA GLN A 93 1.54 0.47 12.81
C GLN A 93 3.02 0.23 12.57
N GLN A 94 3.48 0.57 11.37
CA GLN A 94 4.90 0.65 11.08
C GLN A 94 5.54 1.89 11.72
N HIS A 95 6.63 1.70 12.46
CA HIS A 95 7.51 2.78 12.91
C HIS A 95 8.91 2.63 12.29
N ASN A 96 9.86 3.44 12.74
CA ASN A 96 11.22 3.49 12.20
C ASN A 96 11.95 2.14 12.23
N ASP A 97 11.88 1.46 13.36
CA ASP A 97 12.68 0.27 13.68
C ASP A 97 11.84 -0.95 14.06
N ARG A 98 10.51 -0.81 14.09
CA ARG A 98 9.60 -1.85 14.56
C ARG A 98 8.19 -1.70 13.99
N ILE A 99 7.43 -2.77 14.14
CA ILE A 99 5.98 -2.78 13.97
C ILE A 99 5.40 -2.84 15.38
N GLU A 100 4.49 -1.93 15.71
CA GLU A 100 3.92 -1.82 17.05
C GLU A 100 2.43 -2.14 17.02
N ASP A 101 1.98 -2.99 17.95
CA ASP A 101 0.56 -3.22 18.18
C ASP A 101 -0.04 -2.00 18.87
N TRP A 102 -1.11 -1.46 18.29
CA TRP A 102 -1.86 -0.38 18.89
C TRP A 102 -3.00 -0.94 19.75
N TYR A 103 -3.00 -0.53 21.02
CA TYR A 103 -4.01 -0.94 21.99
C TYR A 103 -5.12 0.10 22.09
N THR A 104 -6.36 -0.36 21.95
CA THR A 104 -7.57 0.44 22.17
C THR A 104 -7.69 0.78 23.66
N GLY A 105 -7.22 1.95 24.08
CA GLY A 105 -7.33 2.32 25.49
C GLY A 105 -6.87 3.72 25.83
N ASP A 106 -5.60 4.03 25.61
CA ASP A 106 -5.03 5.32 26.05
C ASP A 106 -3.69 5.66 25.39
N ALA A 107 -3.32 4.93 24.32
CA ALA A 107 -2.06 5.17 23.64
C ALA A 107 -2.11 6.55 22.96
N THR A 108 -1.31 7.48 23.47
CA THR A 108 -0.96 8.69 22.76
C THR A 108 -0.33 8.28 21.43
N LEU A 109 -0.88 8.80 20.33
CA LEU A 109 -0.31 8.63 19.01
C LEU A 109 1.16 9.05 19.06
N ASN A 110 2.07 8.12 18.80
CA ASN A 110 3.47 8.46 18.61
C ASN A 110 3.63 9.19 17.27
N ARG A 111 3.81 10.50 17.34
CA ARG A 111 3.96 11.39 16.19
C ARG A 111 5.42 11.54 15.73
N SER A 112 6.28 10.59 16.07
CA SER A 112 7.66 10.60 15.57
C SER A 112 7.66 10.55 14.05
N GLN A 113 8.41 11.46 13.43
CA GLN A 113 8.64 11.43 11.99
C GLN A 113 9.30 10.11 11.58
N TYR A 114 8.97 9.65 10.37
CA TYR A 114 9.62 8.47 9.82
C TYR A 114 11.00 8.80 9.24
N VAL A 115 12.02 8.09 9.70
CA VAL A 115 13.41 8.21 9.33
C VAL A 115 13.73 7.15 8.29
N ARG A 116 13.93 7.58 7.03
CA ARG A 116 14.14 6.66 5.90
C ARG A 116 15.33 5.71 6.06
N SER A 117 16.36 6.07 6.83
CA SER A 117 17.51 5.21 7.10
C SER A 117 17.22 4.12 8.14
N ALA A 118 16.20 4.29 8.97
CA ALA A 118 15.74 3.25 9.87
C ALA A 118 14.92 2.24 9.06
N LYS A 119 15.34 0.98 9.08
CA LYS A 119 14.78 -0.09 8.26
C LYS A 119 14.35 -1.25 9.14
N ILE A 120 13.13 -1.69 8.91
CA ILE A 120 12.64 -2.98 9.38
C ILE A 120 13.06 -4.03 8.34
N PRO A 121 13.53 -5.22 8.74
CA PRO A 121 13.78 -6.31 7.81
C PRO A 121 12.56 -6.58 6.94
N TRP A 122 12.78 -6.75 5.64
CA TRP A 122 11.68 -6.97 4.69
C TRP A 122 10.82 -8.19 5.07
N THR A 123 11.44 -9.26 5.55
CA THR A 123 10.73 -10.47 6.03
C THR A 123 9.75 -10.16 7.16
N THR A 124 10.11 -9.27 8.09
CA THR A 124 9.23 -8.82 9.17
C THR A 124 8.04 -8.01 8.64
N MET A 125 8.25 -7.16 7.63
CA MET A 125 7.17 -6.43 6.97
C MET A 125 6.22 -7.38 6.23
N VAL A 126 6.77 -8.33 5.48
CA VAL A 126 6.01 -9.37 4.77
C VAL A 126 5.17 -10.18 5.75
N ASP A 127 5.73 -10.64 6.87
CA ASP A 127 4.95 -11.39 7.87
C ASP A 127 3.77 -10.59 8.41
N ALA A 128 3.92 -9.27 8.58
CA ALA A 128 2.81 -8.40 8.95
C ALA A 128 1.77 -8.27 7.82
N TYR A 129 2.20 -8.05 6.59
CA TYR A 129 1.31 -7.93 5.42
C TYR A 129 0.49 -9.20 5.18
N ARG A 130 1.14 -10.37 5.29
CA ARG A 130 0.49 -11.69 5.15
C ARG A 130 -0.62 -11.92 6.15
N ALA A 131 -0.57 -11.26 7.29
CA ALA A 131 -1.59 -11.33 8.33
C ALA A 131 -2.63 -10.20 8.23
N THR A 132 -2.48 -9.26 7.30
CA THR A 132 -3.29 -8.04 7.25
C THR A 132 -4.56 -8.25 6.42
N ASP A 133 -5.71 -7.85 6.96
CA ASP A 133 -6.98 -7.83 6.24
C ASP A 133 -7.25 -6.45 5.61
N ILE A 134 -6.85 -5.36 6.27
CA ILE A 134 -6.96 -3.97 5.78
C ILE A 134 -5.61 -3.25 5.92
N PHE A 135 -5.11 -2.66 4.83
CA PHE A 135 -3.90 -1.84 4.82
C PHE A 135 -4.26 -0.37 4.60
N CYS A 136 -3.79 0.51 5.48
CA CYS A 136 -4.18 1.91 5.55
C CYS A 136 -3.03 2.83 5.15
N ILE A 137 -3.17 3.51 4.01
CA ILE A 137 -2.24 4.56 3.58
C ILE A 137 -2.46 5.80 4.45
N THR A 138 -1.38 6.35 5.00
CA THR A 138 -1.43 7.46 5.97
C THR A 138 -1.13 8.83 5.35
N HIS A 139 -0.26 8.90 4.34
CA HIS A 139 0.25 10.15 3.75
C HIS A 139 0.59 9.97 2.26
N GLU A 140 1.06 11.02 1.59
CA GLU A 140 1.30 11.03 0.14
C GLU A 140 2.59 10.32 -0.26
N GLU A 141 3.58 10.37 0.62
CA GLU A 141 4.89 9.75 0.42
C GLU A 141 4.88 8.24 0.69
N SER A 142 3.76 7.69 1.19
CA SER A 142 3.53 6.26 1.34
C SER A 142 3.93 5.49 0.07
N ALA A 143 4.75 4.46 0.26
CA ALA A 143 5.41 3.77 -0.84
C ALA A 143 4.45 2.88 -1.62
N GLY A 144 4.41 3.04 -2.95
CA GLY A 144 3.61 2.19 -3.83
C GLY A 144 3.93 0.69 -3.73
N LEU A 145 5.18 0.33 -3.43
CA LEU A 145 5.58 -1.09 -3.28
C LEU A 145 4.92 -1.74 -2.06
N ALA A 146 4.88 -1.06 -0.90
CA ALA A 146 4.24 -1.59 0.31
C ALA A 146 2.74 -1.88 0.06
N VAL A 147 2.08 -1.03 -0.73
CA VAL A 147 0.68 -1.24 -1.13
C VAL A 147 0.55 -2.48 -2.01
N ILE A 148 1.44 -2.69 -2.99
CA ILE A 148 1.44 -3.90 -3.81
C ILE A 148 1.69 -5.15 -2.94
N GLU A 149 2.64 -5.10 -2.01
CA GLU A 149 2.97 -6.24 -1.13
C GLU A 149 1.81 -6.59 -0.17
N ALA A 150 1.15 -5.57 0.39
CA ALA A 150 -0.03 -5.75 1.23
C ALA A 150 -1.23 -6.29 0.43
N ALA A 151 -1.50 -5.73 -0.75
CA ALA A 151 -2.56 -6.21 -1.63
C ALA A 151 -2.27 -7.62 -2.16
N MET A 152 -1.02 -7.92 -2.53
CA MET A 152 -0.57 -9.27 -2.88
C MET A 152 -0.84 -10.22 -1.73
N SER A 153 -0.60 -9.78 -0.48
CA SER A 153 -0.94 -10.52 0.74
C SER A 153 -2.45 -10.59 1.06
N GLY A 154 -3.30 -10.15 0.13
CA GLY A 154 -4.76 -10.22 0.19
C GLY A 154 -5.43 -9.06 0.93
N ALA A 155 -4.70 -8.03 1.35
CA ALA A 155 -5.28 -6.92 2.11
C ALA A 155 -6.14 -6.01 1.23
N ARG A 156 -7.24 -5.50 1.79
CA ARG A 156 -7.98 -4.37 1.22
C ARG A 156 -7.21 -3.08 1.47
N ILE A 157 -7.01 -2.28 0.43
CA ILE A 157 -6.23 -1.03 0.54
C ILE A 157 -7.16 0.15 0.80
N TYR A 158 -6.89 0.95 1.82
CA TYR A 158 -7.58 2.20 2.11
C TYR A 158 -6.70 3.39 1.70
N VAL A 159 -7.23 4.24 0.84
CA VAL A 159 -6.50 5.38 0.28
C VAL A 159 -7.23 6.69 0.58
N PRO A 160 -6.58 7.65 1.28
CA PRO A 160 -7.17 8.96 1.49
C PRO A 160 -7.29 9.75 0.17
N GLU A 161 -8.40 10.46 0.02
CA GLU A 161 -8.64 11.42 -1.06
C GLU A 161 -8.59 12.85 -0.53
N LYS A 162 -7.74 13.67 -1.15
CA LYS A 162 -7.75 15.12 -0.97
C LYS A 162 -8.99 15.75 -1.58
N ARG A 163 -9.06 17.08 -1.44
CA ARG A 163 -10.01 17.93 -2.16
C ARG A 163 -10.04 17.60 -3.66
N PHE A 164 -11.25 17.60 -4.22
CA PHE A 164 -11.53 17.30 -5.62
C PHE A 164 -11.22 15.85 -6.06
N GLY A 165 -11.21 14.89 -5.11
CA GLY A 165 -11.07 13.46 -5.42
C GLY A 165 -9.65 13.03 -5.81
N ARG A 166 -8.65 13.89 -5.60
CA ARG A 166 -7.25 13.55 -5.84
C ARG A 166 -6.75 12.66 -4.72
N MET A 167 -6.38 11.43 -5.04
CA MET A 167 -5.83 10.47 -4.07
C MET A 167 -4.45 10.93 -3.55
N PHE A 168 -4.15 10.57 -2.30
CA PHE A 168 -2.83 10.78 -1.69
C PHE A 168 -1.73 10.10 -2.51
N VAL A 169 -1.99 8.86 -2.93
CA VAL A 169 -1.12 8.08 -3.78
C VAL A 169 -1.74 7.97 -5.17
N SER A 170 -0.95 8.21 -6.22
CA SER A 170 -1.43 8.23 -7.60
C SER A 170 -2.03 6.90 -8.03
N ARG A 171 -3.20 6.92 -8.70
CA ARG A 171 -3.85 5.72 -9.28
C ARG A 171 -2.92 4.91 -10.17
N GLY A 172 -2.03 5.58 -10.91
CA GLY A 172 -1.07 4.91 -11.80
C GLY A 172 -0.07 4.01 -11.07
N LEU A 173 0.03 4.09 -9.73
CA LEU A 173 0.83 3.17 -8.92
C LEU A 173 0.12 1.83 -8.69
N PHE A 174 -1.20 1.80 -8.79
CA PHE A 174 -2.05 0.62 -8.61
C PHE A 174 -2.34 -0.15 -9.90
N ALA A 175 -1.93 0.42 -11.05
CA ALA A 175 -2.13 -0.14 -12.40
C ALA A 175 -3.56 -0.61 -12.71
N ASP A 176 -4.57 0.01 -12.06
CA ASP A 176 -6.00 -0.31 -12.12
C ASP A 176 -6.40 -1.71 -11.64
N THR A 177 -5.45 -2.54 -11.21
CA THR A 177 -5.64 -3.95 -10.87
C THR A 177 -5.60 -4.24 -9.38
N VAL A 178 -5.10 -3.32 -8.55
CA VAL A 178 -5.16 -3.44 -7.09
C VAL A 178 -6.51 -2.95 -6.57
N PRO A 179 -7.31 -3.77 -5.88
CA PRO A 179 -8.57 -3.34 -5.31
C PRO A 179 -8.35 -2.43 -4.10
N TYR A 180 -8.87 -1.20 -4.17
CA TYR A 180 -8.81 -0.24 -3.07
C TYR A 180 -10.17 0.40 -2.80
N SER A 181 -10.31 0.93 -1.60
CA SER A 181 -11.40 1.81 -1.17
C SER A 181 -10.83 3.21 -0.92
N THR A 182 -11.62 4.23 -1.18
CA THR A 182 -11.24 5.61 -0.88
C THR A 182 -12.16 6.24 0.15
N PHE A 183 -11.64 7.25 0.85
CA PHE A 183 -12.40 8.07 1.78
C PHE A 183 -11.93 9.51 1.70
N LYS A 184 -12.84 10.45 2.02
CA LYS A 184 -12.53 11.88 1.99
C LYS A 184 -11.66 12.25 3.18
N PHE A 185 -10.49 12.79 2.90
CA PHE A 185 -9.62 13.39 3.89
C PHE A 185 -9.96 14.88 4.05
N SER A 186 -10.08 15.32 5.31
CA SER A 186 -10.18 16.73 5.67
C SER A 186 -9.28 17.05 6.86
N ALA A 187 -8.99 18.33 7.08
CA ALA A 187 -8.24 18.77 8.26
C ALA A 187 -9.01 18.56 9.58
N ASP A 188 -10.32 18.33 9.49
CA ASP A 188 -11.16 17.94 10.62
C ASP A 188 -11.06 16.41 10.80
N VAL A 189 -10.39 16.00 11.88
CA VAL A 189 -10.18 14.58 12.21
C VAL A 189 -11.51 13.86 12.35
N GLY A 190 -12.54 14.50 12.90
CA GLY A 190 -13.86 13.90 13.11
C GLY A 190 -14.59 13.60 11.79
N GLN A 191 -14.51 14.52 10.82
CA GLN A 191 -15.10 14.27 9.49
C GLN A 191 -14.39 13.13 8.74
N THR A 192 -13.06 13.12 8.82
CA THR A 192 -12.25 12.06 8.22
C THR A 192 -12.51 10.72 8.90
N SER A 193 -12.57 10.69 10.23
CA SER A 193 -12.79 9.46 11.01
C SER A 193 -14.19 8.88 10.78
N ASN A 194 -15.23 9.71 10.66
CA ASN A 194 -16.56 9.24 10.27
C ASN A 194 -16.56 8.56 8.89
N SER A 195 -15.89 9.15 7.89
CA SER A 195 -15.78 8.57 6.55
C SER A 195 -15.05 7.22 6.57
N ILE A 196 -13.99 7.11 7.36
CA ILE A 196 -13.25 5.85 7.56
C ILE A 196 -14.12 4.83 8.31
N GLN A 197 -14.89 5.27 9.32
CA GLN A 197 -15.75 4.41 10.11
C GLN A 197 -16.84 3.76 9.25
N GLU A 198 -17.52 4.53 8.41
CA GLU A 198 -18.51 4.00 7.46
C GLU A 198 -17.89 2.93 6.56
N LEU A 199 -16.67 3.18 6.08
CA LEU A 199 -15.95 2.28 5.20
C LEU A 199 -15.58 0.96 5.89
N ILE A 200 -14.94 1.02 7.07
CA ILE A 200 -14.56 -0.18 7.84
C ILE A 200 -15.76 -0.98 8.32
N VAL A 201 -16.84 -0.33 8.77
CA VAL A 201 -18.07 -1.02 9.17
C VAL A 201 -18.70 -1.73 7.97
N GLY A 202 -18.72 -1.09 6.81
CA GLY A 202 -19.20 -1.68 5.57
C GLY A 202 -18.40 -2.91 5.15
N ASP A 203 -17.07 -2.82 5.18
CA ASP A 203 -16.17 -3.92 4.80
C ASP A 203 -16.23 -5.09 5.80
N ILE A 204 -16.30 -4.81 7.11
CA ILE A 204 -16.50 -5.86 8.14
C ILE A 204 -17.83 -6.61 7.90
N ARG A 205 -18.92 -5.89 7.65
CA ARG A 205 -20.25 -6.50 7.43
C ARG A 205 -20.33 -7.31 6.14
N ARG A 206 -19.67 -6.87 5.07
CA ARG A 206 -19.61 -7.60 3.79
C ARG A 206 -18.66 -8.80 3.84
N GLY A 207 -17.69 -8.77 4.75
CA GLY A 207 -16.58 -9.71 4.77
C GLY A 207 -15.47 -9.30 3.79
N LEU A 208 -14.24 -9.71 4.11
CA LEU A 208 -13.04 -9.42 3.34
C LEU A 208 -12.56 -10.71 2.65
N ASP A 209 -12.68 -10.77 1.32
CA ASP A 209 -12.20 -11.92 0.54
C ASP A 209 -10.73 -11.74 0.14
N ARG A 210 -9.84 -12.11 1.06
CA ARG A 210 -8.39 -11.98 0.87
C ARG A 210 -7.84 -12.90 -0.21
N ALA A 211 -8.47 -14.05 -0.44
CA ALA A 211 -8.08 -14.98 -1.48
C ALA A 211 -8.38 -14.43 -2.87
N ALA A 212 -9.56 -13.80 -3.05
CA ALA A 212 -9.90 -13.11 -4.28
C ALA A 212 -8.95 -11.95 -4.57
N VAL A 213 -8.63 -11.13 -3.56
CA VAL A 213 -7.66 -10.02 -3.70
C VAL A 213 -6.29 -10.55 -4.12
N HIS A 214 -5.74 -11.54 -3.41
CA HIS A 214 -4.45 -12.16 -3.76
C HIS A 214 -4.42 -12.71 -5.19
N LYS A 215 -5.48 -13.44 -5.58
CA LYS A 215 -5.60 -14.00 -6.93
C LYS A 215 -5.60 -12.90 -8.00
N GLN A 216 -6.36 -11.83 -7.80
CA GLN A 216 -6.40 -10.71 -8.73
C GLN A 216 -5.04 -10.01 -8.83
N VAL A 217 -4.38 -9.75 -7.71
CA VAL A 217 -3.12 -8.99 -7.69
C VAL A 217 -1.96 -9.83 -8.24
N SER A 218 -1.87 -11.12 -7.89
CA SER A 218 -0.80 -12.03 -8.36
C SER A 218 -0.76 -12.21 -9.87
N GLN A 219 -1.92 -12.12 -10.54
CA GLN A 219 -2.02 -12.19 -12.00
C GLN A 219 -1.40 -11.00 -12.73
N HIS A 220 -1.26 -9.85 -12.05
CA HIS A 220 -0.82 -8.60 -12.69
C HIS A 220 0.43 -7.98 -12.08
N HIS A 221 0.77 -8.37 -10.85
CA HIS A 221 1.83 -7.76 -10.06
C HIS A 221 2.87 -8.76 -9.52
N SER A 222 2.94 -9.97 -10.06
CA SER A 222 4.00 -10.92 -9.69
C SER A 222 5.31 -10.64 -10.43
N TRP A 223 6.45 -10.99 -9.83
CA TRP A 223 7.75 -10.94 -10.52
C TRP A 223 7.78 -11.83 -11.78
N SER A 224 7.06 -12.96 -11.77
CA SER A 224 6.88 -13.81 -12.95
C SER A 224 6.21 -13.07 -14.10
N GLU A 225 5.20 -12.25 -13.82
CA GLU A 225 4.56 -11.40 -14.84
C GLU A 225 5.52 -10.33 -15.38
N ALA A 226 6.33 -9.70 -14.53
CA ALA A 226 7.36 -8.77 -15.02
C ALA A 226 8.40 -9.47 -15.90
N ALA A 227 8.83 -10.69 -15.54
CA ALA A 227 9.74 -11.46 -16.36
C ALA A 227 9.14 -11.76 -17.75
N ALA A 228 7.85 -12.15 -17.80
CA ALA A 228 7.15 -12.38 -19.06
C ALA A 228 7.03 -11.10 -19.93
N ILE A 229 6.76 -9.94 -19.32
CA ILE A 229 6.75 -8.64 -20.02
C ILE A 229 8.12 -8.33 -20.59
N ILE A 230 9.18 -8.52 -19.79
CA ILE A 230 10.56 -8.25 -20.22
C ILE A 230 10.92 -9.16 -21.38
N ASP A 231 10.70 -10.46 -21.26
CA ASP A 231 11.01 -11.45 -22.31
C ASP A 231 10.23 -11.16 -23.60
N GLY A 232 8.94 -10.85 -23.50
CA GLY A 232 8.12 -10.48 -24.64
C GLY A 232 8.57 -9.21 -25.35
N GLU A 233 9.13 -8.24 -24.64
CA GLU A 233 9.70 -7.04 -25.26
C GLU A 233 11.08 -7.30 -25.88
N LEU A 234 11.93 -8.11 -25.22
CA LEU A 234 13.27 -8.42 -25.73
C LEU A 234 13.22 -9.28 -27.00
N THR A 235 12.25 -10.19 -27.11
CA THR A 235 12.10 -11.10 -28.27
C THR A 235 11.43 -10.46 -29.50
N ARG A 236 10.81 -9.29 -29.35
CA ARG A 236 10.19 -8.53 -30.46
C ARG A 236 11.15 -7.66 -31.26
N GLY A 237 12.41 -7.53 -30.82
CA GLY A 237 13.48 -6.79 -31.52
C GLY A 237 14.28 -7.71 -32.43
#